data_AF-A0A673BW14-F1
#
_entry.id   AF-A0A673BW14-F1
#
_cell.length_a   1.000
_cell.length_b   1.000
_cell.length_c   1.000
_cell.angle_alpha   90.00
_cell.angle_beta   90.00
_cell.angle_gamma   90.00
#
_symmetry.space_group_name_H-M   'P 1'
#
loop_
_entity.id
_entity.type
_entity.pdbx_description
1 polymer ?
#
loop_
_entity_poly.entity_id
_entity_poly.type
_entity_poly.pdbx_seq_one_letter_code
_entity_poly.pdbx_strand_id
1 'polypeptide(L)'
;MATTSTSMSFTRSHAKKTLGAVDYLQKPEFPHGMLPTGKDIIQNMLYLLRPKQAGQAQRSRVDAAQLVAELLQEHWLFCNLYTIHTRHIKNHILKLYGDTCLIQTRKSRQNDNFIKRVAAFSEKSERTGTYFEVGN
;
A
#
# COMPACT_ATOMS: atom_id res chain seq x y z
N MET A 1 20.59 57.19 8.74
CA MET A 1 19.95 55.92 9.15
C MET A 1 19.97 55.00 7.95
N ALA A 2 20.86 54.00 7.94
CA ALA A 2 20.97 53.03 6.86
C ALA A 2 20.25 51.75 7.29
N THR A 3 19.15 51.41 6.62
CA THR A 3 18.47 50.13 6.79
C THR A 3 19.20 49.09 5.96
N THR A 4 20.07 48.32 6.60
CA THR A 4 20.68 47.13 6.01
C THR A 4 19.61 46.05 5.90
N SER A 5 19.02 45.93 4.70
CA SER A 5 18.23 44.76 4.32
C SER A 5 19.11 43.52 4.43
N THR A 6 18.89 42.75 5.49
CA THR A 6 19.49 41.42 5.65
C THR A 6 18.83 40.52 4.61
N SER A 7 19.51 40.41 3.47
CA SER A 7 19.36 39.32 2.52
C SER A 7 19.48 38.00 3.29
N MET A 8 18.34 37.34 3.56
CA MET A 8 18.34 35.97 4.05
C MET A 8 18.76 35.07 2.90
N SER A 9 20.08 34.91 2.76
CA SER A 9 20.69 33.90 1.92
C SER A 9 20.18 32.52 2.34
N PHE A 10 19.29 31.95 1.51
CA PHE A 10 18.82 30.56 1.59
C PHE A 10 19.98 29.59 1.36
N THR A 11 20.82 29.40 2.39
CA THR A 11 21.86 28.37 2.39
C THR A 11 21.80 27.61 3.70
N ARG A 12 20.96 26.57 3.75
CA ARG A 12 21.06 25.50 4.74
C ARG A 12 20.22 24.30 4.31
N SER A 13 20.88 23.38 3.61
CA SER A 13 20.63 21.94 3.64
C SER A 13 19.21 21.49 4.03
N HIS A 14 18.21 21.82 3.22
CA HIS A 14 16.92 21.13 3.34
C HIS A 14 17.14 19.71 2.81
N ALA A 15 17.16 18.73 3.72
CA ALA A 15 17.24 17.33 3.34
C ALA A 15 15.96 16.96 2.59
N LYS A 16 16.00 17.06 1.26
CA LYS A 16 14.97 16.57 0.36
C LYS A 16 14.79 15.07 0.65
N LYS A 17 13.60 14.68 1.11
CA LYS A 17 13.27 13.28 1.39
C LYS A 17 12.14 12.82 0.48
N THR A 18 12.16 11.54 0.16
CA THR A 18 11.21 10.89 -0.74
C THR A 18 10.27 9.99 0.04
N LEU A 19 8.96 10.15 -0.18
CA LEU A 19 7.95 9.17 0.22
C LEU A 19 7.27 8.67 -1.06
N GLY A 20 7.72 7.51 -1.56
CA GLY A 20 7.31 7.02 -2.88
C GLY A 20 7.77 7.97 -3.98
N ALA A 21 6.82 8.50 -4.78
CA ALA A 21 7.08 9.47 -5.86
C ALA A 21 6.95 10.95 -5.42
N VAL A 22 6.77 11.21 -4.13
CA VAL A 22 6.54 12.56 -3.61
C VAL A 22 7.80 13.06 -2.91
N ASP A 23 8.33 14.15 -3.44
CA ASP A 23 9.39 14.94 -2.83
C ASP A 23 8.80 15.86 -1.76
N TYR A 24 9.38 15.86 -0.56
CA TYR A 24 9.01 16.78 0.52
C TYR A 24 10.24 17.44 1.14
N LEU A 25 10.05 18.67 1.63
CA LEU A 25 11.05 19.44 2.36
C LEU A 25 10.78 19.31 3.87
N GLN A 26 11.70 18.67 4.59
CA GLN A 26 11.65 18.62 6.05
C GLN A 26 12.36 19.86 6.63
N LYS A 27 11.64 20.73 7.35
CA LYS A 27 12.27 21.76 8.18
C LYS A 27 12.62 21.17 9.56
N PRO A 28 13.72 21.61 10.18
CA PRO A 28 14.19 21.10 11.48
C PRO A 28 13.25 21.44 12.67
N GLU A 29 12.34 22.40 12.50
CA GLU A 29 11.36 22.82 13.52
C GLU A 29 10.13 21.90 13.60
N PHE A 30 10.06 20.86 12.76
CA PHE A 30 8.86 20.05 12.63
C PHE A 30 8.86 18.84 13.56
N PRO A 31 7.71 18.51 14.18
CA PRO A 31 7.57 17.29 14.94
C PRO A 31 7.89 16.09 14.04
N HIS A 32 8.50 15.06 14.61
CA HIS A 32 8.91 13.84 13.92
C HIS A 32 7.68 12.94 13.64
N GLY A 33 6.62 13.52 13.08
CA GLY A 33 5.43 12.78 12.70
C GLY A 33 5.82 11.64 11.78
N MET A 34 5.49 10.41 12.17
CA MET A 34 5.75 9.24 11.34
C MET A 34 4.93 9.37 10.06
N LEU A 35 5.63 9.30 8.93
CA LEU A 35 4.98 9.27 7.62
C LEU A 35 4.29 7.91 7.42
N PRO A 36 3.06 7.90 6.87
CA PRO A 36 2.36 6.65 6.58
C PRO A 36 3.18 5.81 5.59
N THR A 37 3.37 4.54 5.92
CA THR A 37 4.06 3.60 5.04
C THR A 37 3.11 3.14 3.92
N GLY A 38 3.68 2.53 2.86
CA GLY A 38 2.86 1.91 1.82
C GLY A 38 1.87 0.86 2.36
N LYS A 39 2.23 0.17 3.46
CA LYS A 39 1.34 -0.79 4.13
C LYS A 39 0.12 -0.10 4.74
N ASP A 40 0.32 1.04 5.41
CA ASP A 40 -0.76 1.81 6.03
C ASP A 40 -1.74 2.35 4.99
N ILE A 41 -1.21 2.80 3.85
CA ILE A 41 -2.00 3.25 2.70
C ILE A 41 -2.87 2.10 2.14
N ILE A 42 -2.30 0.90 1.97
CA ILE A 42 -3.03 -0.28 1.48
C ILE A 42 -4.08 -0.72 2.51
N GLN A 43 -3.76 -0.70 3.80
CA GLN A 43 -4.70 -1.06 4.86
C GLN A 43 -5.91 -0.12 4.88
N ASN A 44 -5.69 1.19 4.72
CA ASN A 44 -6.77 2.16 4.59
C ASN A 44 -7.61 1.93 3.33
N MET A 45 -6.97 1.62 2.19
CA MET A 45 -7.68 1.24 0.96
C MET A 45 -8.57 0.01 1.18
N LEU A 46 -8.05 -1.05 1.80
CA LEU A 46 -8.80 -2.28 2.08
C LEU A 46 -9.95 -2.04 3.07
N TYR A 47 -9.75 -1.17 4.06
CA TYR A 47 -10.80 -0.78 5.00
C TYR A 47 -11.96 -0.09 4.28
N LEU A 48 -11.66 0.87 3.40
CA LEU A 48 -12.68 1.62 2.65
C LEU A 48 -13.41 0.78 1.60
N LEU A 49 -12.76 -0.27 1.10
CA LEU A 49 -13.30 -1.20 0.10
C LEU A 49 -13.94 -2.45 0.69
N ARG A 50 -14.05 -2.55 2.02
CA ARG A 50 -14.72 -3.68 2.68
C ARG A 50 -16.14 -3.86 2.09
N PRO A 51 -16.56 -5.09 1.80
CA PRO A 51 -17.92 -5.36 1.34
C PRO A 51 -18.93 -4.83 2.37
N LYS A 52 -19.89 -4.05 1.91
CA LYS A 52 -21.00 -3.59 2.74
C LYS A 52 -22.17 -4.57 2.69
N GLN A 53 -23.06 -4.46 3.65
CA GLN A 53 -24.29 -5.27 3.68
C GLN A 53 -25.21 -4.93 2.50
N ALA A 54 -26.07 -5.88 2.15
CA ALA A 54 -27.03 -5.74 1.06
C ALA A 54 -27.86 -4.46 1.23
N GLY A 55 -27.99 -3.68 0.16
CA GLY A 55 -28.70 -2.39 0.15
C GLY A 55 -27.83 -1.15 0.41
N GLN A 56 -26.55 -1.31 0.76
CA GLN A 56 -25.64 -0.17 0.88
C GLN A 56 -24.78 0.04 -0.38
N ALA A 57 -24.56 1.30 -0.74
CA ALA A 57 -23.69 1.65 -1.87
C ALA A 57 -22.23 1.23 -1.60
N GLN A 58 -21.73 0.34 -2.45
CA GLN A 58 -20.33 -0.09 -2.46
C GLN A 58 -19.45 1.05 -2.96
N ARG A 59 -18.36 1.32 -2.25
CA ARG A 59 -17.42 2.37 -2.65
C ARG A 59 -16.56 1.89 -3.82
N SER A 60 -16.36 2.74 -4.81
CA SER A 60 -15.47 2.43 -5.93
C SER A 60 -14.00 2.51 -5.51
N ARG A 61 -13.13 1.83 -6.24
CA ARG A 61 -11.66 1.89 -6.02
C ARG A 61 -11.12 3.31 -6.20
N VAL A 62 -11.70 4.05 -7.13
CA VAL A 62 -11.28 5.43 -7.44
C VAL A 62 -11.64 6.36 -6.30
N ASP A 63 -12.86 6.25 -5.77
CA ASP A 63 -13.32 7.08 -4.65
C ASP A 63 -12.57 6.75 -3.36
N ALA A 64 -12.29 5.46 -3.12
CA ALA A 64 -11.46 5.05 -1.99
C ALA A 64 -10.03 5.63 -2.10
N ALA A 65 -9.41 5.58 -3.28
CA ALA A 65 -8.07 6.14 -3.48
C ALA A 65 -8.04 7.67 -3.33
N GLN A 66 -9.11 8.35 -3.73
CA GLN A 66 -9.26 9.80 -3.55
C GLN A 66 -9.34 10.15 -2.06
N LEU A 67 -10.18 9.47 -1.28
CA LEU A 67 -10.28 9.68 0.17
C LEU A 67 -8.97 9.39 0.90
N VAL A 68 -8.25 8.34 0.52
CA VAL A 68 -6.93 8.06 1.11
C VAL A 68 -5.93 9.15 0.75
N ALA A 69 -5.98 9.70 -0.47
CA ALA A 69 -5.12 10.82 -0.85
C ALA A 69 -5.40 12.08 -0.03
N GLU A 70 -6.67 12.37 0.26
CA GLU A 70 -7.08 13.50 1.10
C GLU A 70 -6.60 13.34 2.55
N LEU A 71 -6.84 12.17 3.15
CA LEU A 71 -6.35 11.85 4.50
C LEU A 71 -4.81 11.93 4.60
N LEU A 72 -4.11 11.50 3.55
CA LEU A 72 -2.65 11.57 3.48
C LEU A 72 -2.18 13.03 3.44
N GLN A 73 -2.86 13.89 2.68
CA GLN A 73 -2.56 15.32 2.61
C GLN A 73 -2.82 16.03 3.94
N GLU A 74 -3.93 15.72 4.61
CA GLU A 74 -4.23 16.24 5.95
C GLU A 74 -3.16 15.82 6.96
N HIS A 75 -2.76 14.56 6.95
CA HIS A 75 -1.70 14.05 7.82
C HIS A 75 -0.35 14.72 7.54
N TRP A 76 -0.03 14.98 6.27
CA TRP A 76 1.18 15.73 5.92
C TRP A 76 1.14 17.17 6.40
N LEU A 77 -0.01 17.85 6.28
CA LEU A 77 -0.20 19.19 6.85
C LEU A 77 -0.01 19.17 8.37
N PHE A 78 -0.55 18.16 9.06
CA PHE A 78 -0.33 17.95 10.50
C PHE A 78 1.16 17.74 10.84
N CYS A 79 1.87 16.99 10.00
CA CYS A 79 3.32 16.80 10.11
C CYS A 79 4.13 18.01 9.60
N ASN A 80 3.45 19.09 9.19
CA ASN A 80 4.03 20.31 8.61
C ASN A 80 4.92 20.03 7.37
N LEU A 81 4.54 19.01 6.60
CA LEU A 81 5.19 18.59 5.37
C LEU A 81 4.47 19.21 4.17
N TYR A 82 5.16 20.12 3.50
CA TYR A 82 4.66 20.72 2.26
C TYR A 82 5.07 19.86 1.07
N THR A 83 4.10 19.17 0.47
CA THR A 83 4.35 18.33 -0.70
C THR A 83 4.22 19.12 -1.99
N ILE A 84 5.20 18.97 -2.89
CA ILE A 84 5.32 19.78 -4.10
C ILE A 84 4.34 19.32 -5.21
N HIS A 85 3.98 18.03 -5.24
CA HIS A 85 3.15 17.46 -6.30
C HIS A 85 2.08 16.49 -5.78
N THR A 86 0.93 17.01 -5.36
CA THR A 86 -0.22 16.21 -4.88
C THR A 86 -1.04 15.54 -6.00
N ARG A 87 -0.88 16.01 -7.25
CA ARG A 87 -1.72 15.63 -8.41
C ARG A 87 -1.66 14.15 -8.78
N HIS A 88 -0.59 13.44 -8.41
CA HIS A 88 -0.37 12.04 -8.81
C HIS A 88 -0.57 11.03 -7.68
N ILE A 89 -0.87 11.47 -6.47
CA ILE A 89 -0.96 10.60 -5.28
C ILE A 89 -2.06 9.55 -5.45
N LYS A 90 -3.25 9.96 -5.91
CA LYS A 90 -4.34 9.03 -6.20
C LYS A 90 -3.91 7.92 -7.15
N ASN A 91 -3.23 8.28 -8.24
CA ASN A 91 -2.77 7.31 -9.25
C ASN A 91 -1.71 6.37 -8.66
N HIS A 92 -0.85 6.88 -7.78
CA HIS A 92 0.13 6.08 -7.07
C HIS A 92 -0.53 5.08 -6.11
N ILE A 93 -1.54 5.51 -5.35
CA ILE A 93 -2.32 4.64 -4.45
C ILE A 93 -3.02 3.53 -5.24
N LEU A 94 -3.65 3.88 -6.37
CA LEU A 94 -4.30 2.90 -7.25
C LEU A 94 -3.30 1.87 -7.79
N LYS A 95 -2.10 2.31 -8.19
CA LYS A 95 -1.04 1.41 -8.66
C LYS A 95 -0.57 0.47 -7.55
N LEU A 96 -0.26 1.02 -6.37
CA LEU A 96 0.14 0.24 -5.19
C LEU A 96 -0.91 -0.81 -4.82
N TYR A 97 -2.19 -0.43 -4.81
CA TYR A 97 -3.29 -1.36 -4.55
C TYR A 97 -3.35 -2.46 -5.62
N GLY A 98 -3.28 -2.11 -6.91
CA GLY A 98 -3.27 -3.06 -8.02
C GLY A 98 -2.13 -4.09 -7.90
N ASP A 99 -0.92 -3.62 -7.63
CA ASP A 99 0.26 -4.48 -7.46
C ASP A 99 0.08 -5.46 -6.29
N THR A 100 -0.52 -5.02 -5.18
CA THR A 100 -0.79 -5.90 -4.04
C THR A 100 -1.85 -6.97 -4.31
N CYS A 101 -2.93 -6.63 -5.02
CA CYS A 101 -3.93 -7.61 -5.45
C CYS A 101 -3.33 -8.64 -6.40
N LEU A 102 -2.44 -8.23 -7.31
CA LEU A 102 -1.74 -9.15 -8.21
C LEU A 102 -0.86 -10.14 -7.44
N ILE A 103 -0.12 -9.66 -6.42
CA ILE A 103 0.71 -10.52 -5.56
C ILE A 103 -0.16 -11.52 -4.77
N GLN A 104 -1.27 -11.06 -4.18
CA GLN A 104 -2.21 -11.94 -3.47
C GLN A 104 -2.79 -13.02 -4.39
N THR A 105 -3.21 -12.65 -5.60
CA THR A 105 -3.75 -13.58 -6.60
C THR A 105 -2.71 -14.62 -7.03
N ARG A 106 -1.45 -14.20 -7.24
CA ARG A 106 -0.36 -15.11 -7.58
C ARG A 106 -0.10 -16.14 -6.48
N LYS A 107 -0.08 -15.71 -5.21
CA LYS A 107 0.07 -16.61 -4.06
C LYS A 107 -1.11 -17.58 -3.94
N SER A 108 -2.34 -17.11 -4.14
CA SER A 108 -3.53 -17.95 -4.17
C SER A 108 -3.41 -19.07 -5.21
N ARG A 109 -3.04 -18.73 -6.45
CA ARG A 109 -2.84 -19.71 -7.52
C ARG A 109 -1.74 -20.73 -7.23
N GLN A 110 -0.65 -20.30 -6.59
CA GLN A 110 0.42 -21.21 -6.17
C GLN A 110 -0.06 -22.19 -5.11
N ASN A 111 -0.85 -21.72 -4.15
CA ASN A 111 -1.46 -22.55 -3.11
C ASN A 111 -2.44 -23.57 -3.71
N ASP A 112 -3.32 -23.13 -4.61
CA ASP A 112 -4.28 -24.03 -5.29
C ASP A 112 -3.56 -25.12 -6.09
N ASN A 113 -2.47 -24.77 -6.78
CA ASN A 113 -1.65 -25.74 -7.51
C ASN A 113 -0.94 -26.74 -6.57
N PHE A 114 -0.51 -26.29 -5.39
CA PHE A 114 0.05 -27.17 -4.37
C PHE A 114 -1.00 -28.16 -3.85
N ILE A 115 -2.18 -27.68 -3.48
CA ILE A 115 -3.29 -28.52 -3.00
C ILE A 115 -3.67 -29.57 -4.06
N LYS A 116 -3.79 -29.17 -5.34
CA LYS A 116 -4.07 -30.13 -6.43
C LYS A 116 -2.99 -31.20 -6.60
N ARG A 117 -1.72 -30.83 -6.46
CA ARG A 117 -0.60 -31.79 -6.51
C ARG A 117 -0.63 -32.77 -5.34
N VAL A 118 -0.93 -32.29 -4.14
CA VAL A 118 -1.07 -33.14 -2.94
C VAL A 118 -2.27 -34.09 -3.09
N ALA A 119 -3.40 -33.60 -3.59
CA ALA A 119 -4.58 -34.43 -3.85
C ALA A 119 -4.28 -35.53 -4.89
N ALA A 120 -3.63 -35.17 -6.01
CA ALA A 120 -3.24 -36.14 -7.04
C ALA A 120 -2.21 -37.17 -6.53
N PHE A 121 -1.29 -36.75 -5.66
CA PHE A 121 -0.35 -37.67 -5.00
C PHE A 121 -1.06 -38.64 -4.06
N SER A 122 -2.00 -38.14 -3.26
CA SER A 122 -2.80 -38.94 -2.32
C SER A 122 -3.62 -40.00 -3.07
N GLU A 123 -4.35 -39.59 -4.11
CA GLU A 123 -5.13 -40.50 -4.97
C GLU A 123 -4.25 -41.56 -5.65
N LYS A 124 -3.02 -41.20 -6.05
CA LYS A 124 -2.07 -42.15 -6.63
C LYS A 124 -1.55 -43.14 -5.58
N SER A 125 -1.32 -42.68 -4.35
CA SER A 125 -0.87 -43.54 -3.24
C SER A 125 -1.93 -44.58 -2.84
N GLU A 126 -3.21 -44.18 -2.81
CA GLU A 126 -4.34 -45.07 -2.53
C GLU A 126 -4.51 -46.14 -3.61
N ARG A 127 -4.31 -45.78 -4.89
CA ARG A 127 -4.35 -46.75 -6.01
C ARG A 127 -3.19 -47.76 -5.99
N THR A 128 -2.05 -47.38 -5.41
CA THR A 128 -0.89 -48.28 -5.27
C THR A 128 -0.90 -49.10 -3.99
N GLY A 129 -1.67 -48.71 -2.97
CA GLY A 129 -1.78 -49.41 -1.69
C GLY A 129 -2.63 -50.68 -1.72
N THR A 130 -3.42 -50.90 -2.78
CA THR A 130 -4.35 -52.04 -2.90
C THR A 130 -3.75 -53.29 -3.56
N TYR A 131 -2.45 -53.31 -3.85
CA TYR A 131 -1.76 -54.45 -4.48
C TYR A 131 -0.88 -55.29 -3.52
N PHE A 132 -1.01 -55.12 -2.19
CA PHE A 132 -0.30 -55.92 -1.18
C PHE A 132 -1.23 -56.65 -0.19
N GLU A 133 -2.43 -57.05 -0.62
CA GLU A 133 -3.20 -58.08 0.07
C GLU A 133 -3.49 -59.24 -0.90
N VAL A 134 -2.46 -60.05 -1.17
CA VAL A 134 -2.65 -61.42 -1.67
C VAL A 134 -1.70 -62.34 -0.90
N GLY A 135 -2.28 -63.21 -0.08
CA GLY A 135 -1.73 -64.53 0.25
C GLY A 135 -0.87 -64.62 1.51
N ASN A 136 -1.52 -64.89 2.64
CA ASN A 136 -1.29 -66.12 3.43
C ASN A 136 -2.40 -66.32 4.47
#